data_AF-A0A2J4PA06-F1
#
_entry.id   AF-A0A2J4PA06-F1
#
_cell.length_a   1.000
_cell.length_b   1.000
_cell.length_c   1.000
_cell.angle_alpha   90.00
_cell.angle_beta   90.00
_cell.angle_gamma   90.00
#
_symmetry.space_group_name_H-M   'P 1'
#
loop_
_entity.id
_entity.type
_entity.pdbx_description
1 polymer ?
#
loop_
_entity_poly.entity_id
_entity_poly.type
_entity_poly.pdbx_seq_one_letter_code
_entity_poly.pdbx_strand_id
1 'polypeptide(L)'
;MSTAVNAAEMAWSAEEIRKRVRAAGVVGAGGAGFPAHVKLQAQVEIFLVNAAECEPMLKVDQQLMWQQASRLVRGVQYAMTATGAREGVIALKEKYRRAIDALTPLLPAGIRLHILPDVYPAGDEVLTIWLATGRRVAPAALPASVGVVVNNVQTVLNMARAVEQQFAVTRRT
;
A
#
# COMPACT_ATOMS: atom_id res chain seq x y z
N MET A 1 -7.85 19.88 -23.28
CA MET A 1 -7.06 20.61 -22.26
C MET A 1 -7.54 20.09 -20.91
N SER A 2 -6.89 19.19 -20.19
CA SER A 2 -5.50 19.20 -19.73
C SER A 2 -4.89 17.79 -19.88
N THR A 3 -3.85 17.75 -20.69
CA THR A 3 -2.78 16.75 -20.66
C THR A 3 -1.94 16.94 -19.41
N ALA A 4 -1.27 15.88 -18.98
CA ALA A 4 -0.14 15.87 -18.05
C ALA A 4 -0.44 16.11 -16.56
N VAL A 5 -0.94 15.09 -15.88
CA VAL A 5 -0.26 14.71 -14.63
C VAL A 5 1.02 14.00 -15.07
N ASN A 6 2.02 14.81 -15.38
CA ASN A 6 3.35 14.33 -15.74
C ASN A 6 3.79 13.32 -14.68
N ALA A 7 4.38 12.22 -15.14
CA ALA A 7 5.40 11.53 -14.40
C ALA A 7 6.43 12.57 -13.97
N ALA A 8 6.22 13.20 -12.82
CA ALA A 8 7.32 13.78 -12.09
C ALA A 8 8.29 12.61 -11.92
N GLU A 9 9.47 12.71 -12.53
CA GLU A 9 10.60 11.88 -12.16
C GLU A 9 10.55 11.79 -10.64
N MET A 10 10.32 10.59 -10.12
CA MET A 10 10.21 10.44 -8.67
C MET A 10 11.56 10.83 -8.10
N ALA A 11 11.61 12.01 -7.48
CA ALA A 11 12.82 12.72 -7.12
C ALA A 11 13.64 12.05 -6.00
N TRP A 12 13.23 10.86 -5.55
CA TRP A 12 13.85 10.14 -4.45
C TRP A 12 14.29 8.75 -4.90
N SER A 13 15.56 8.45 -4.62
CA SER A 13 16.08 7.09 -4.76
C SER A 13 15.41 6.14 -3.77
N ALA A 14 15.48 4.83 -4.06
CA ALA A 14 15.02 3.79 -3.16
C ALA A 14 15.63 3.91 -1.75
N GLU A 15 16.91 4.29 -1.67
CA GLU A 15 17.62 4.49 -0.41
C GLU A 15 17.09 5.69 0.37
N GLU A 16 16.88 6.83 -0.30
CA GLU A 16 16.35 8.04 0.34
C GLU A 16 14.93 7.83 0.86
N ILE A 17 14.09 7.11 0.11
CA ILE A 17 12.74 6.73 0.56
C ILE A 17 12.83 5.90 1.85
N ARG A 18 13.64 4.84 1.86
CA ARG A 18 13.82 3.99 3.06
C ARG A 18 14.35 4.77 4.25
N LYS A 19 15.30 5.68 4.03
CA LYS A 19 15.88 6.55 5.06
C LYS A 19 14.83 7.47 5.67
N ARG A 20 14.01 8.14 4.85
CA ARG A 20 12.93 9.03 5.33
C ARG A 20 11.86 8.25 6.09
N VAL A 21 11.43 7.10 5.58
CA VAL A 21 10.45 6.22 6.25
C VAL A 21 10.97 5.74 7.60
N ARG A 22 12.27 5.38 7.69
CA ARG A 22 12.92 5.02 8.95
C ARG A 22 12.97 6.20 9.93
N ALA A 23 13.42 7.37 9.47
CA ALA A 23 13.55 8.57 10.31
C ALA A 23 12.20 9.05 10.86
N ALA A 24 11.12 8.90 10.10
CA ALA A 24 9.77 9.23 10.52
C ALA A 24 9.14 8.20 11.48
N GLY A 25 9.79 7.07 11.74
CA GLY A 25 9.28 6.03 12.63
C GLY A 25 8.05 5.29 12.09
N VAL A 26 7.93 5.14 10.76
CA VAL A 26 6.76 4.47 10.17
C VAL A 26 6.78 2.97 10.49
N VAL A 27 5.66 2.49 11.05
CA VAL A 27 5.41 1.08 11.36
C VAL A 27 4.13 0.60 10.68
N GLY A 28 3.97 -0.72 10.55
CA GLY A 28 2.77 -1.35 10.01
C GLY A 28 1.55 -1.08 10.88
N ALA A 29 0.59 -0.32 10.35
CA ALA A 29 -0.63 0.08 11.02
C ALA A 29 -1.75 -0.99 11.04
N GLY A 30 -1.55 -2.10 10.31
CA GLY A 30 -2.50 -3.22 10.22
C GLY A 30 -2.45 -4.21 11.39
N GLY A 31 -1.81 -3.85 12.52
CA GLY A 31 -1.83 -4.65 13.76
C GLY A 31 -0.45 -5.06 14.27
N ALA A 32 0.42 -5.61 13.40
CA ALA A 32 1.70 -6.18 13.82
C ALA A 32 2.77 -5.14 14.23
N GLY A 33 2.62 -3.86 13.85
CA GLY A 33 3.60 -2.82 14.21
C GLY A 33 4.99 -3.00 13.60
N PHE A 34 5.14 -3.87 12.60
CA PHE A 34 6.45 -4.18 12.01
C PHE A 34 7.08 -2.94 11.34
N PRO A 35 8.39 -2.68 11.48
CA PRO A 35 9.03 -1.50 10.89
C PRO A 35 8.87 -1.45 9.36
N ALA A 36 8.23 -0.40 8.87
CA ALA A 36 7.89 -0.29 7.45
C ALA A 36 9.15 -0.20 6.55
N HIS A 37 10.19 0.49 7.01
CA HIS A 37 11.45 0.60 6.28
C HIS A 37 12.14 -0.74 6.05
N VAL A 38 11.96 -1.73 6.95
CA VAL A 38 12.50 -3.08 6.79
C VAL A 38 11.72 -3.83 5.70
N LYS A 39 10.37 -3.71 5.67
CA LYS A 39 9.57 -4.24 4.56
C LYS A 39 9.99 -3.66 3.21
N LEU A 40 10.33 -2.36 3.16
CA LEU A 40 10.78 -1.68 1.95
C LEU A 40 12.19 -2.08 1.47
N GLN A 41 12.98 -2.80 2.28
CA GLN A 41 14.27 -3.34 1.82
C GLN A 41 14.09 -4.58 0.94
N ALA A 42 12.96 -5.28 1.06
CA ALA A 42 12.67 -6.46 0.23
C ALA A 42 12.65 -6.07 -1.25
N GLN A 43 13.34 -6.87 -2.07
CA GLN A 43 13.25 -6.78 -3.53
C GLN A 43 12.15 -7.74 -3.98
N VAL A 44 11.05 -7.19 -4.47
CA VAL A 44 9.84 -7.97 -4.80
C VAL A 44 9.29 -7.54 -6.16
N GLU A 45 8.43 -8.37 -6.74
CA GLU A 45 7.78 -8.07 -8.02
C GLU A 45 6.52 -7.22 -7.82
N ILE A 46 5.79 -7.47 -6.72
CA ILE A 46 4.49 -6.87 -6.44
C ILE A 46 4.49 -6.16 -5.07
N PHE A 47 4.11 -4.88 -5.08
CA PHE A 47 3.74 -4.14 -3.88
C PHE A 47 2.22 -4.18 -3.68
N LEU A 48 1.76 -4.88 -2.64
CA LEU A 48 0.34 -5.09 -2.37
C LEU A 48 -0.11 -4.20 -1.20
N VAL A 49 -1.11 -3.37 -1.43
CA VAL A 49 -1.86 -2.68 -0.39
C VAL A 49 -3.04 -3.55 0.00
N ASN A 50 -3.02 -4.08 1.21
CA ASN A 50 -4.20 -4.70 1.81
C ASN A 50 -5.11 -3.59 2.33
N ALA A 51 -6.18 -3.32 1.58
CA ALA A 51 -7.20 -2.33 1.90
C ALA A 51 -8.55 -2.99 2.24
N ALA A 52 -8.55 -4.29 2.58
CA ALA A 52 -9.73 -5.05 2.95
C ALA A 52 -9.85 -5.18 4.46
N GLU A 53 -10.33 -4.11 5.11
CA GLU A 53 -10.65 -4.10 6.54
C GLU A 53 -11.79 -5.11 6.81
N CYS A 54 -11.51 -6.10 7.65
CA CYS A 54 -12.40 -7.24 7.91
C CYS A 54 -12.94 -7.25 9.34
N GLU A 55 -12.32 -6.48 10.22
CA GLU A 55 -12.70 -6.30 11.60
C GLU A 55 -14.06 -5.59 11.68
N PRO A 56 -15.02 -6.13 12.45
CA PRO A 56 -16.32 -5.50 12.62
C PRO A 56 -16.20 -4.05 13.10
N MET A 57 -17.06 -3.18 12.58
CA MET A 57 -17.16 -1.74 12.89
C MET A 57 -15.98 -0.86 12.44
N LEU A 58 -14.82 -1.43 12.07
CA LEU A 58 -13.73 -0.65 11.51
C LEU A 58 -14.04 -0.24 10.07
N LYS A 59 -13.83 1.05 9.78
CA LYS A 59 -14.04 1.68 8.48
C LYS A 59 -12.94 2.70 8.14
N VAL A 60 -11.84 2.70 8.88
CA VAL A 60 -10.85 3.78 8.84
C VAL A 60 -10.15 3.76 7.49
N ASP A 61 -9.65 2.61 7.08
CA ASP A 61 -8.96 2.47 5.79
C ASP A 61 -9.87 2.78 4.61
N GLN A 62 -11.14 2.37 4.72
CA GLN A 62 -12.17 2.67 3.72
C GLN A 62 -12.36 4.17 3.54
N GLN A 63 -12.36 4.93 4.65
CA GLN A 63 -12.51 6.38 4.64
C GLN A 63 -11.26 7.09 4.14
N LEU A 64 -10.09 6.65 4.62
CA LEU A 64 -8.80 7.20 4.25
C LEU A 64 -8.54 7.08 2.75
N MET A 65 -8.93 5.96 2.13
CA MET A 65 -8.74 5.76 0.69
C MET A 65 -9.39 6.84 -0.17
N TRP A 66 -10.66 7.22 0.07
CA TRP A 66 -11.31 8.25 -0.75
C TRP A 66 -10.95 9.67 -0.31
N GLN A 67 -10.65 9.90 0.98
CA GLN A 67 -10.24 11.22 1.47
C GLN A 67 -8.81 11.59 1.05
N GLN A 68 -7.94 10.60 0.86
CA GLN A 68 -6.52 10.80 0.59
C GLN A 68 -6.04 10.00 -0.63
N ALA A 69 -6.92 9.76 -1.60
CA ALA A 69 -6.67 8.93 -2.78
C ALA A 69 -5.35 9.27 -3.50
N SER A 70 -5.12 10.56 -3.79
CA SER A 70 -3.88 11.01 -4.45
C SER A 70 -2.63 10.74 -3.62
N ARG A 71 -2.70 10.85 -2.29
CA ARG A 71 -1.56 10.53 -1.40
C ARG A 71 -1.32 9.03 -1.34
N LEU A 72 -2.39 8.22 -1.31
CA LEU A 72 -2.27 6.77 -1.31
C LEU A 72 -1.54 6.30 -2.57
N VAL A 73 -1.96 6.78 -3.75
CA VAL A 73 -1.33 6.43 -5.03
C VAL A 73 0.17 6.79 -5.04
N ARG A 74 0.54 8.01 -4.61
CA ARG A 74 1.96 8.40 -4.51
C ARG A 74 2.73 7.53 -3.52
N GLY A 75 2.14 7.20 -2.38
CA GLY A 75 2.73 6.27 -1.40
C GLY A 75 3.01 4.90 -2.00
N VAL A 76 2.10 4.37 -2.82
CA VAL A 76 2.32 3.12 -3.57
C VAL A 76 3.49 3.28 -4.54
N GLN A 77 3.54 4.37 -5.31
CA GLN A 77 4.65 4.62 -6.24
C GLN A 77 6.01 4.69 -5.52
N TYR A 78 6.12 5.41 -4.39
CA TYR A 78 7.35 5.44 -3.60
C TYR A 78 7.74 4.06 -3.08
N ALA A 79 6.76 3.29 -2.61
CA ALA A 79 7.02 1.96 -2.09
C ALA A 79 7.44 0.97 -3.19
N MET A 80 6.86 1.09 -4.39
CA MET A 80 7.30 0.36 -5.58
C MET A 80 8.75 0.68 -5.94
N THR A 81 9.15 1.96 -5.96
CA THR A 81 10.55 2.34 -6.18
C THR A 81 11.48 1.81 -5.11
N ALA A 82 11.09 1.88 -3.84
CA ALA A 82 11.94 1.38 -2.75
C ALA A 82 12.19 -0.13 -2.82
N THR A 83 11.20 -0.88 -3.32
CA THR A 83 11.19 -2.35 -3.38
C THR A 83 11.58 -2.92 -4.75
N GLY A 84 11.69 -2.08 -5.78
CA GLY A 84 11.88 -2.52 -7.17
C GLY A 84 10.64 -3.18 -7.79
N ALA A 85 9.48 -3.09 -7.14
CA ALA A 85 8.25 -3.71 -7.63
C ALA A 85 7.80 -3.09 -8.95
N ARG A 86 7.41 -3.94 -9.90
CA ARG A 86 6.91 -3.53 -11.21
C ARG A 86 5.40 -3.35 -11.21
N GLU A 87 4.72 -3.98 -10.27
CA GLU A 87 3.27 -3.92 -10.11
C GLU A 87 2.89 -3.43 -8.70
N GLY A 88 2.00 -2.45 -8.63
CA GLY A 88 1.30 -2.03 -7.43
C GLY A 88 -0.14 -2.54 -7.47
N VAL A 89 -0.59 -3.21 -6.42
CA VAL A 89 -1.96 -3.71 -6.32
C VAL A 89 -2.62 -3.13 -5.09
N ILE A 90 -3.75 -2.46 -5.25
CA ILE A 90 -4.59 -2.05 -4.12
C ILE A 90 -5.76 -3.01 -4.05
N ALA A 91 -5.78 -3.91 -3.06
CA ALA A 91 -6.81 -4.92 -2.90
C ALA A 91 -7.89 -4.45 -1.92
N LEU A 92 -9.11 -4.24 -2.41
CA LEU A 92 -10.22 -3.69 -1.64
C LEU A 92 -11.54 -4.39 -1.98
N LYS A 93 -12.56 -4.25 -1.12
CA LYS A 93 -13.86 -4.90 -1.32
C LYS A 93 -14.73 -4.13 -2.29
N GLU A 94 -15.59 -4.85 -3.02
CA GLU A 94 -16.50 -4.25 -4.01
C GLU A 94 -17.39 -3.14 -3.42
N LYS A 95 -17.85 -3.31 -2.17
CA LYS A 95 -18.72 -2.34 -1.50
C LYS A 95 -18.06 -0.98 -1.21
N TYR A 96 -16.74 -0.85 -1.33
CA TYR A 96 -16.02 0.41 -1.07
C TYR A 96 -16.10 1.35 -2.28
N ARG A 97 -17.30 1.57 -2.82
CA ARG A 97 -17.54 2.33 -4.07
C ARG A 97 -16.87 3.70 -4.05
N ARG A 98 -16.98 4.45 -2.95
CA ARG A 98 -16.32 5.77 -2.81
C ARG A 98 -14.80 5.71 -2.99
N ALA A 99 -14.15 4.65 -2.51
CA ALA A 99 -12.71 4.47 -2.68
C ALA A 99 -12.38 4.09 -4.13
N ILE A 100 -13.17 3.20 -4.74
CA ILE A 100 -13.03 2.82 -6.15
C ILE A 100 -13.13 4.06 -7.05
N ASP A 101 -14.18 4.86 -6.87
CA ASP A 101 -14.44 6.05 -7.69
C ASP A 101 -13.35 7.10 -7.53
N ALA A 102 -12.82 7.28 -6.31
CA ALA A 102 -11.75 8.25 -6.03
C ALA A 102 -10.37 7.78 -6.54
N LEU A 103 -10.08 6.48 -6.49
CA LEU A 103 -8.78 5.94 -6.87
C LEU A 103 -8.65 5.72 -8.38
N THR A 104 -9.69 5.17 -9.02
CA THR A 104 -9.67 4.78 -10.45
C THR A 104 -9.10 5.84 -11.39
N PRO A 105 -9.51 7.13 -11.35
CA PRO A 105 -8.98 8.15 -12.26
C PRO A 105 -7.52 8.56 -11.96
N LEU A 106 -6.95 8.12 -10.84
CA LEU A 106 -5.60 8.49 -10.39
C LEU A 106 -4.56 7.39 -10.64
N LEU A 107 -4.96 6.20 -11.08
CA LEU A 107 -4.06 5.06 -11.20
C LEU A 107 -3.13 5.23 -12.40
N PRO A 108 -1.80 5.30 -12.20
CA PRO A 108 -0.84 5.28 -13.30
C PRO A 108 -0.68 3.86 -13.86
N ALA A 109 0.02 3.77 -14.98
CA ALA A 109 0.48 2.47 -15.49
C ALA A 109 1.30 1.72 -14.41
N GLY A 110 1.06 0.42 -14.29
CA GLY A 110 1.71 -0.44 -13.28
C GLY A 110 1.01 -0.47 -11.91
N ILE A 111 -0.04 0.34 -11.67
CA ILE A 111 -0.86 0.24 -10.46
C ILE A 111 -2.30 -0.11 -10.85
N ARG A 112 -2.90 -1.09 -10.16
CA ARG A 112 -4.30 -1.47 -10.38
C ARG A 112 -5.07 -1.69 -9.08
N LEU A 113 -6.39 -1.61 -9.17
CA LEU A 113 -7.27 -2.14 -8.12
C LEU A 113 -7.47 -3.64 -8.32
N HIS A 114 -7.60 -4.37 -7.21
CA HIS A 114 -8.12 -5.73 -7.20
C HIS A 114 -9.36 -5.77 -6.32
N ILE A 115 -10.48 -6.19 -6.89
CA ILE A 115 -11.76 -6.27 -6.19
C ILE A 115 -11.87 -7.62 -5.50
N LEU A 116 -11.81 -7.61 -4.17
CA LEU A 116 -11.95 -8.79 -3.33
C LEU A 116 -13.44 -9.12 -3.08
N PRO A 117 -13.78 -10.40 -2.90
CA PRO A 117 -15.11 -10.79 -2.45
C PRO A 117 -15.40 -10.21 -1.05
N ASP A 118 -16.65 -9.83 -0.80
CA ASP A 118 -17.08 -9.30 0.50
C ASP A 118 -17.34 -10.43 1.51
N VAL A 119 -16.29 -11.18 1.82
CA VAL A 119 -16.34 -12.31 2.76
C VAL A 119 -15.22 -12.18 3.78
N TYR A 120 -15.49 -12.58 5.01
CA TYR A 120 -14.45 -12.78 6.00
C TYR A 120 -13.81 -14.17 5.78
N PRO A 121 -12.47 -14.33 5.80
CA PRO A 121 -11.43 -13.33 6.11
C PRO A 121 -10.66 -12.85 4.87
N ALA A 122 -11.32 -12.30 3.84
CA ALA A 122 -10.66 -11.85 2.59
C ALA A 122 -9.50 -10.85 2.80
N GLY A 123 -9.43 -10.18 3.96
CA GLY A 123 -8.35 -9.29 4.38
C GLY A 123 -7.22 -9.94 5.16
N ASP A 124 -7.22 -11.26 5.36
CA ASP A 124 -6.04 -11.99 5.84
C ASP A 124 -4.87 -11.82 4.85
N GLU A 125 -3.64 -11.67 5.34
CA GLU A 125 -2.49 -11.34 4.48
C GLU A 125 -2.24 -12.42 3.42
N VAL A 126 -2.28 -13.70 3.81
CA VAL A 126 -2.03 -14.84 2.90
C VAL A 126 -3.18 -14.98 1.92
N LEU A 127 -4.42 -14.84 2.39
CA LEU A 127 -5.59 -14.94 1.52
C LEU A 127 -5.65 -13.77 0.52
N THR A 128 -5.34 -12.56 0.94
CA THR A 128 -5.28 -11.37 0.08
C THR A 128 -4.25 -11.56 -1.03
N ILE A 129 -3.06 -12.07 -0.70
CA ILE A 129 -2.02 -12.38 -1.70
C ILE A 129 -2.55 -13.37 -2.72
N TRP A 130 -3.15 -14.47 -2.27
CA TRP A 130 -3.67 -15.51 -3.17
C TRP A 130 -4.76 -14.98 -4.09
N LEU A 131 -5.76 -14.27 -3.55
CA LEU A 131 -6.86 -13.72 -4.34
C LEU A 131 -6.36 -12.68 -5.35
N ALA A 132 -5.44 -11.80 -4.93
CA ALA A 132 -4.98 -10.69 -5.75
C ALA A 132 -3.92 -11.04 -6.80
N THR A 133 -3.14 -12.10 -6.57
CA THR A 133 -1.94 -12.44 -7.36
C THR A 133 -1.89 -13.90 -7.84
N GLY A 134 -2.72 -14.78 -7.29
CA GLY A 134 -2.65 -16.23 -7.52
C GLY A 134 -1.49 -16.94 -6.78
N ARG A 135 -0.59 -16.20 -6.11
CA ARG A 135 0.58 -16.76 -5.42
C ARG A 135 0.20 -17.32 -4.05
N ARG A 136 0.84 -18.43 -3.64
CA ARG A 136 0.56 -19.10 -2.35
C ARG A 136 1.78 -19.01 -1.44
N VAL A 137 1.60 -18.40 -0.27
CA VAL A 137 2.64 -18.33 0.76
C VAL A 137 2.63 -19.66 1.54
N ALA A 138 3.78 -20.32 1.64
CA ALA A 138 3.91 -21.52 2.45
C ALA A 138 3.72 -21.20 3.95
N PRO A 139 3.23 -22.13 4.77
CA PRO A 139 3.14 -21.93 6.21
C PRO A 139 4.49 -21.47 6.80
N ALA A 140 4.44 -20.48 7.69
CA ALA A 140 5.60 -19.84 8.32
C ALA A 140 6.59 -19.12 7.37
N ALA A 141 6.36 -19.10 6.06
CA ALA A 141 7.12 -18.29 5.13
C ALA A 141 6.62 -16.83 5.12
N LEU A 142 7.50 -15.90 4.75
CA LEU A 142 7.13 -14.50 4.57
C LEU A 142 6.60 -14.26 3.16
N PRO A 143 5.67 -13.30 2.95
CA PRO A 143 5.20 -12.91 1.61
C PRO A 143 6.32 -12.64 0.59
N ALA A 144 7.47 -12.13 1.05
CA ALA A 144 8.61 -11.86 0.20
C ALA A 144 9.16 -13.13 -0.50
N SER A 145 8.95 -14.33 0.07
CA SER A 145 9.37 -15.58 -0.56
C SER A 145 8.60 -15.90 -1.84
N VAL A 146 7.46 -15.24 -2.06
CA VAL A 146 6.67 -15.34 -3.29
C VAL A 146 6.69 -14.01 -4.06
N GLY A 147 7.67 -13.14 -3.82
CA GLY A 147 7.84 -11.90 -4.57
C GLY A 147 6.76 -10.85 -4.32
N VAL A 148 6.14 -10.86 -3.12
CA VAL A 148 5.13 -9.87 -2.72
C VAL A 148 5.50 -9.22 -1.39
N VAL A 149 5.26 -7.93 -1.25
CA VAL A 149 5.25 -7.27 0.06
C VAL A 149 3.89 -6.65 0.32
N VAL A 150 3.35 -6.85 1.52
CA VAL A 150 2.01 -6.38 1.88
C VAL A 150 2.09 -5.27 2.91
N ASN A 151 1.36 -4.18 2.68
CA ASN A 151 1.21 -3.06 3.60
C ASN A 151 -0.25 -2.62 3.72
N ASN A 152 -0.62 -2.12 4.89
CA ASN A 152 -1.93 -1.55 5.15
C ASN A 152 -2.04 -0.10 4.59
N VAL A 153 -3.25 0.37 4.27
CA VAL A 153 -3.53 1.70 3.72
C VAL A 153 -2.90 2.83 4.53
N GLN A 154 -3.14 2.87 5.85
CA GLN A 154 -2.58 3.92 6.72
C GLN A 154 -1.05 3.89 6.74
N THR A 155 -0.44 2.70 6.63
CA THR A 155 1.03 2.57 6.54
C THR A 155 1.56 3.28 5.30
N VAL A 156 0.91 3.07 4.15
CA VAL A 156 1.31 3.67 2.86
C VAL A 156 1.10 5.19 2.87
N LEU A 157 0.02 5.68 3.49
CA LEU A 157 -0.21 7.13 3.68
C LEU A 157 0.88 7.76 4.54
N ASN A 158 1.33 7.06 5.59
CA ASN A 158 2.43 7.51 6.43
C ASN A 158 3.77 7.47 5.69
N MET A 159 4.00 6.48 4.82
CA MET A 159 5.18 6.47 3.93
C MET A 159 5.20 7.71 3.03
N ALA A 160 4.08 8.05 2.38
CA ALA A 160 4.01 9.23 1.52
C ALA A 160 4.31 10.52 2.30
N ARG A 161 3.72 10.70 3.48
CA ARG A 161 4.03 11.84 4.36
C ARG A 161 5.49 11.89 4.80
N ALA A 162 6.07 10.74 5.14
CA ALA A 162 7.48 10.67 5.51
C ALA A 162 8.40 11.08 4.35
N VAL A 163 8.11 10.62 3.13
CA VAL A 163 8.90 10.94 1.94
C VAL A 163 8.76 12.42 1.57
N GLU A 164 7.54 12.94 1.52
CA GLU A 164 7.25 14.31 1.05
C GLU A 164 7.61 15.37 2.10
N GLN A 165 7.36 15.10 3.39
CA GLN A 165 7.33 16.11 4.45
C GLN A 165 8.28 15.80 5.61
N GLN A 166 8.91 14.63 5.63
CA GLN A 166 9.73 14.14 6.77
C GLN A 166 8.97 14.17 8.09
N PHE A 167 7.64 14.03 8.03
CA PHE A 167 6.75 14.13 9.18
C PHE A 167 6.82 12.86 10.02
N ALA A 168 7.17 13.00 11.31
CA ALA A 168 7.22 11.88 12.24
C ALA A 168 5.82 11.33 12.55
N VAL A 169 5.69 10.00 12.59
CA VAL A 169 4.44 9.35 12.98
C VAL A 169 4.26 9.50 14.50
N THR A 170 3.44 10.46 14.90
CA THR A 170 3.15 10.78 16.31
C THR A 170 1.75 10.38 16.75
N ARG A 171 0.88 9.99 15.80
CA ARG A 171 -0.53 9.66 16.05
C ARG A 171 -1.00 8.53 15.16
N ARG A 172 -1.93 7.73 15.67
CA ARG A 172 -2.74 6.79 14.89
C ARG A 172 -4.04 7.51 14.51
N THR A 173 -4.35 7.53 13.21
CA THR A 173 -5.64 8.00 12.67
C THR A 173 -6.67 6.88 12.72
#